data_AF-A0A517Y5W0-F1
#
_entry.id   AF-A0A517Y5W0-F1
#
_cell.length_a   1.000
_cell.length_b   1.000
_cell.length_c   1.000
_cell.angle_alpha   90.00
_cell.angle_beta   90.00
_cell.angle_gamma   90.00
#
_symmetry.space_group_name_H-M   'P 1'
#
loop_
_entity.id
_entity.type
_entity.pdbx_description
1 polymer ?
#
loop_
_entity_poly.entity_id
_entity_poly.type
_entity_poly.pdbx_seq_one_letter_code
_entity_poly.pdbx_strand_id
1 'polypeptide(L)' 'MTINLADFGIDRLNRDERMELAIAILRSVAESPDVPVLSDALKAELNRRMDAYERDPGKVLGWEDVRAEIYASLQK' A
#
# COMPACT_ATOMS: atom_id res chain seq x y z
N MET A 1 -5.63 -20.52 -10.30
CA MET A 1 -5.07 -21.25 -9.13
C MET A 1 -5.44 -20.44 -7.90
N THR A 2 -6.15 -21.03 -6.95
CA THR A 2 -6.57 -20.33 -5.73
C THR A 2 -5.53 -20.58 -4.66
N ILE A 3 -4.96 -19.52 -4.08
CA ILE A 3 -4.02 -19.63 -2.96
C ILE A 3 -4.83 -19.86 -1.68
N ASN A 4 -4.58 -20.95 -0.97
CA ASN A 4 -5.16 -21.22 0.34
C ASN A 4 -4.10 -21.00 1.43
N LEU A 5 -4.47 -20.27 2.48
CA LEU A 5 -3.59 -19.99 3.62
C LEU A 5 -3.12 -21.26 4.35
N ALA A 6 -3.97 -22.29 4.38
CA ALA A 6 -3.65 -23.57 5.02
C ALA A 6 -2.49 -24.30 4.32
N ASP A 7 -2.36 -24.15 3.00
CA ASP A 7 -1.28 -24.77 2.22
C ASP A 7 0.10 -24.23 2.61
N PHE A 8 0.14 -23.05 3.22
CA PHE A 8 1.36 -22.38 3.71
C PHE A 8 1.43 -22.34 5.24
N GLY A 9 0.52 -23.01 5.95
CA GLY A 9 0.44 -23.01 7.42
C GLY A 9 0.11 -21.64 8.04
N ILE A 10 -0.33 -20.67 7.24
CA ILE A 10 -0.66 -19.31 7.68
C ILE A 10 -1.94 -19.32 8.53
N ASP A 11 -2.79 -20.34 8.35
CA ASP A 11 -3.98 -20.58 9.16
C ASP A 11 -3.68 -20.80 10.65
N ARG A 12 -2.48 -21.28 10.99
CA ARG A 12 -2.02 -21.52 12.37
C ARG A 12 -1.48 -20.29 13.07
N LEU A 13 -1.20 -19.24 12.30
CA LEU A 13 -0.68 -17.97 12.82
C LEU A 13 -1.81 -17.15 13.46
N ASN A 14 -1.49 -16.50 14.57
CA ASN A 14 -2.36 -15.50 15.17
C ASN A 14 -2.40 -14.21 14.31
N ARG A 15 -3.27 -13.26 14.67
CA ARG A 15 -3.49 -12.03 13.88
C ARG A 15 -2.21 -11.22 13.68
N ASP A 16 -1.40 -11.07 14.72
CA ASP A 16 -0.22 -10.22 14.69
C ASP A 16 0.90 -10.90 13.89
N GLU A 17 1.10 -12.21 14.07
CA GLU A 17 2.01 -13.01 13.25
C GLU A 17 1.66 -12.98 11.75
N ARG A 18 0.37 -13.02 11.42
CA ARG A 18 -0.09 -12.87 10.03
C ARG A 18 0.23 -11.48 9.47
N MET A 19 0.13 -10.44 10.30
CA MET A 19 0.47 -9.08 9.89
C MET A 19 1.97 -8.94 9.65
N GLU A 20 2.80 -9.45 10.55
CA GLU A 20 4.25 -9.47 10.38
C GLU A 20 4.65 -10.23 9.12
N LEU A 21 4.05 -11.40 8.87
CA LEU A 21 4.29 -12.18 7.66
C LEU A 21 3.87 -11.42 6.40
N ALA A 22 2.71 -10.75 6.40
CA ALA A 22 2.26 -9.95 5.27
C ALA A 22 3.26 -8.82 4.93
N ILE A 23 3.80 -8.15 5.94
CA ILE A 23 4.84 -7.13 5.77
C ILE A 23 6.13 -7.76 5.21
N ALA A 24 6.54 -8.92 5.72
CA ALA A 24 7.74 -9.61 5.26
C ALA A 24 7.62 -10.04 3.79
N ILE A 25 6.47 -10.61 3.39
CA ILE A 25 6.18 -10.96 2.01
C ILE A 25 6.24 -9.71 1.13
N LEU A 26 5.59 -8.62 1.54
CA LEU A 26 5.59 -7.37 0.77
C LEU A 26 7.02 -6.82 0.57
N ARG A 27 7.87 -6.87 1.61
CA ARG A 27 9.29 -6.49 1.50
C ARG A 27 10.05 -7.36 0.51
N SER A 28 9.86 -8.68 0.55
CA SER A 28 10.53 -9.58 -0.40
C SER A 28 10.15 -9.31 -1.86
N VAL A 29 8.92 -8.84 -2.13
CA VAL A 29 8.49 -8.44 -3.47
C VAL A 29 9.22 -7.17 -3.92
N ALA A 30 9.41 -6.21 -3.01
CA ALA A 30 10.15 -4.98 -3.31
C ALA A 30 11.65 -5.22 -3.58
N GLU A 31 12.22 -6.29 -3.03
CA GLU A 31 13.60 -6.73 -3.27
C GLU A 31 13.74 -7.52 -4.59
N SER A 32 12.63 -7.83 -5.27
CA SER A 32 12.66 -8.52 -6.56
C SER A 32 13.29 -7.63 -7.64
N PRO A 33 14.21 -8.15 -8.47
CA PRO A 33 14.90 -7.37 -9.50
C PRO A 33 13.99 -6.85 -10.62
N ASP A 34 12.74 -7.34 -10.71
CA ASP A 34 11.71 -6.90 -11.66
C ASP A 34 10.95 -5.66 -11.18
N VAL A 35 11.62 -4.70 -10.53
CA VAL A 35 10.98 -3.41 -10.22
C VAL A 35 10.60 -2.74 -11.54
N PRO A 36 9.31 -2.46 -11.79
CA PRO A 36 8.90 -1.83 -13.04
C PRO A 36 9.59 -0.47 -13.14
N VAL A 37 10.38 -0.27 -14.21
CA VAL A 37 10.96 1.04 -14.48
C VAL A 37 9.80 2.01 -14.71
N LEU A 38 9.75 3.07 -13.90
CA LEU A 38 8.75 4.11 -14.10
C LEU A 38 8.91 4.67 -15.51
N SER A 39 7.80 4.70 -16.26
CA SER A 39 7.77 5.41 -17.54
C SER A 39 8.05 6.90 -17.32
N ASP A 40 8.54 7.58 -18.35
CA ASP A 40 8.83 9.01 -18.23
C ASP A 40 7.56 9.83 -17.95
N ALA A 41 6.40 9.37 -18.44
CA ALA A 41 5.10 9.95 -18.09
C ALA A 41 4.77 9.81 -16.59
N LEU A 42 5.06 8.65 -15.98
CA LEU A 42 4.86 8.46 -14.54
C LEU A 42 5.84 9.29 -13.71
N LYS A 43 7.10 9.39 -14.12
CA LYS A 43 8.09 10.27 -13.47
C LYS A 43 7.65 11.73 -13.53
N ALA A 44 7.19 12.19 -14.70
CA ALA A 44 6.70 13.55 -14.88
C ALA A 44 5.49 13.84 -13.99
N GLU A 45 4.56 12.89 -13.86
CA GLU A 45 3.39 13.05 -12.97
C GLU A 45 3.79 13.09 -11.49
N LEU A 46 4.74 12.27 -11.05
CA LEU A 46 5.25 12.31 -9.68
C LEU A 46 5.90 13.65 -9.36
N ASN A 47 6.77 14.15 -10.25
CA ASN A 47 7.39 15.47 -10.10
C ASN A 47 6.33 16.58 -10.03
N ARG A 48 5.32 16.56 -10.93
CA ARG A 48 4.22 17.53 -10.91
C ARG A 48 3.46 17.52 -9.57
N ARG A 49 3.25 16.35 -8.98
CA ARG A 49 2.57 16.21 -7.68
C ARG A 49 3.44 16.69 -6.53
N MET A 50 4.74 16.42 -6.56
CA MET A 50 5.69 16.95 -5.58
C MET A 50 5.73 18.48 -5.63
N ASP A 51 5.88 19.08 -6.81
CA ASP A 51 5.87 20.54 -6.98
C ASP A 51 4.53 21.15 -6.51
N ALA A 52 3.42 20.44 -6.71
CA ALA A 52 2.11 20.88 -6.25
C ALA A 52 2.01 20.85 -4.73
N TYR A 53 2.55 19.81 -4.09
CA TYR A 53 2.61 19.69 -2.64
C TYR A 53 3.54 20.73 -2.01
N GLU A 54 4.71 20.99 -2.61
CA GLU A 54 5.63 22.02 -2.14
C GLU A 54 5.00 23.41 -2.20
N ARG A 55 4.21 23.69 -3.23
CA ARG A 55 3.47 24.96 -3.36
C ARG A 55 2.29 25.08 -2.41
N ASP A 56 1.63 23.98 -2.08
CA ASP A 56 0.46 23.96 -1.19
C ASP A 56 0.45 22.68 -0.33
N PRO A 57 1.19 22.66 0.79
CA PRO A 57 1.29 21.49 1.66
C PRO A 57 -0.03 21.10 2.31
N GLY A 58 -1.01 22.01 2.38
CA GLY A 58 -2.34 21.75 2.94
C GLY A 58 -3.27 21.02 1.98
N LYS A 59 -2.90 20.91 0.69
CA LYS A 59 -3.70 20.24 -0.34
C LYS A 59 -3.45 18.73 -0.38
N VAL A 60 -3.49 18.12 0.79
CA VAL A 60 -3.41 16.68 1.00
C VAL A 60 -4.52 16.27 1.95
N LEU A 61 -4.99 15.03 1.81
CA LEU A 61 -5.87 14.44 2.81
C LEU A 61 -5.01 13.72 3.84
N GLY A 62 -5.25 14.00 5.12
CA GLY A 62 -4.63 13.24 6.19
C GLY A 62 -5.11 11.80 6.15
N TRP A 63 -4.26 10.86 6.55
CA TRP A 63 -4.66 9.45 6.59
C TRP A 63 -5.86 9.21 7.52
N GLU A 64 -5.99 9.99 8.60
CA GLU A 64 -7.14 9.92 9.49
C GLU A 64 -8.44 10.40 8.82
N ASP A 65 -8.37 11.41 7.95
CA ASP A 65 -9.55 11.87 7.17
C ASP A 65 -9.99 10.78 6.18
N VAL A 66 -9.04 10.21 5.44
CA VAL A 66 -9.30 9.09 4.51
C VAL A 66 -9.89 7.89 5.25
N ARG A 67 -9.33 7.55 6.41
CA ARG A 67 -9.82 6.46 7.24
C ARG A 67 -11.25 6.72 7.72
N ALA A 68 -11.55 7.94 8.16
CA ALA A 68 -12.89 8.33 8.58
C ALA A 68 -13.91 8.19 7.43
N GLU A 69 -13.56 8.64 6.22
CA GLU A 69 -14.41 8.47 5.03
C GLU A 69 -14.67 6.99 4.71
N ILE A 70 -13.64 6.14 4.76
CA ILE A 70 -13.77 4.70 4.52
C ILE A 70 -14.70 4.07 5.57
N TYR A 71 -14.51 4.36 6.85
CA TYR A 71 -15.37 3.80 7.90
C TYR A 71 -16.83 4.23 7.73
N ALA A 72 -17.08 5.51 7.40
CA ALA A 72 -18.43 5.98 7.13
C ALA A 72 -19.07 5.26 5.92
N SER A 73 -18.26 4.87 4.93
CA SER A 73 -18.74 4.13 3.74
C SER A 73 -19.16 2.69 4.04
N LEU A 74 -18.55 2.06 5.05
CA LEU A 74 -18.79 0.66 5.45
C LEU A 74 -19.98 0.46 6.40
N GLN A 75 -20.59 1.54 6.88
CA GLN A 75 -21.77 1.51 7.77
C GLN A 75 -23.11 1.63 7.02
N LYS A 76 -23.08 1.66 5.69
CA LYS A 76 -24.25 1.62 4.80
C LYS A 76 -24.53 0.20 4.32
#